data_AF-A0A238JUG4-F1
#
_entry.id   AF-A0A238JUG4-F1
#
_cell.length_a   1.000
_cell.length_b   1.000
_cell.length_c   1.000
_cell.angle_alpha   90.00
_cell.angle_beta   90.00
_cell.angle_gamma   90.00
#
_symmetry.space_group_name_H-M   'P 1'
#
loop_
_entity.id
_entity.type
_entity.pdbx_description
1 polymer ?
#
loop_
_entity_poly.entity_id
_entity_poly.type
_entity_poly.pdbx_seq_one_letter_code
_entity_poly.pdbx_strand_id
1 'polypeptide(L)'
;MMLRISNRIGFCRQVAFLALLVAGSAVHAAGDQKRHPVNCSTAEGDLRAIAAEKKHAEDQQAESVVAITPAGALLGLISGTEQKRLQMLSGDYVKKLDDRAAEIKAQCNVN
;
A
#
# COMPACT_ATOMS: atom_id res chain seq x y z
N MET A 1 -46.59 40.57 5.62
CA MET A 1 -47.05 39.47 4.74
C MET A 1 -45.97 39.20 3.71
N MET A 2 -45.32 38.03 3.76
CA MET A 2 -44.41 37.48 2.72
C MET A 2 -45.27 37.11 1.47
N LEU A 3 -44.77 37.03 0.23
CA LEU A 3 -43.71 36.13 -0.27
C LEU A 3 -43.23 36.53 -1.69
N ARG A 4 -41.95 36.28 -1.97
CA ARG A 4 -41.21 36.40 -3.26
C ARG A 4 -41.59 35.27 -4.22
N ILE A 5 -41.31 35.42 -5.53
CA ILE A 5 -40.62 34.43 -6.40
C ILE A 5 -40.19 35.10 -7.73
N SER A 6 -38.87 35.12 -7.95
CA SER A 6 -38.11 35.56 -9.14
C SER A 6 -38.44 34.70 -10.37
N ASN A 7 -38.74 35.26 -11.54
CA ASN A 7 -37.90 35.97 -12.54
C ASN A 7 -37.05 35.05 -13.43
N ARG A 8 -37.51 34.94 -14.69
CA ARG A 8 -36.77 34.77 -15.96
C ARG A 8 -36.14 33.42 -16.29
N ILE A 9 -36.97 32.54 -16.85
CA ILE A 9 -36.56 31.51 -17.80
C ILE A 9 -36.63 32.14 -19.20
N GLY A 10 -35.57 32.85 -19.61
CA GLY A 10 -35.31 33.26 -21.00
C GLY A 10 -34.04 32.51 -21.45
N PHE A 11 -34.10 31.66 -22.47
CA PHE A 11 -34.00 32.02 -23.89
C PHE A 11 -32.64 32.63 -24.27
N CYS A 12 -32.05 32.11 -25.35
CA CYS A 12 -30.66 32.29 -25.82
C CYS A 12 -29.65 31.45 -25.02
N ARG A 13 -29.41 30.17 -25.35
CA ARG A 13 -28.76 29.70 -26.59
C ARG A 13 -27.57 30.61 -26.92
N GLN A 14 -26.36 30.03 -26.91
CA GLN A 14 -25.12 30.57 -27.51
C GLN A 14 -24.08 31.23 -26.58
N VAL A 15 -23.52 30.46 -25.65
CA VAL A 15 -22.12 30.59 -25.18
C VAL A 15 -21.61 29.15 -24.97
N ALA A 16 -21.07 28.54 -26.02
CA ALA A 16 -19.63 28.42 -26.24
C ALA A 16 -18.94 27.53 -25.20
N PHE A 17 -18.60 26.32 -25.67
CA PHE A 17 -17.36 25.56 -25.43
C PHE A 17 -16.67 25.62 -24.04
N LEU A 18 -16.20 24.44 -23.62
CA LEU A 18 -15.33 24.14 -22.47
C LEU A 18 -16.00 24.00 -21.10
N ALA A 19 -16.54 22.81 -20.84
CA ALA A 19 -16.51 22.19 -19.51
C ALA A 19 -16.68 20.66 -19.64
N LEU A 20 -15.73 20.03 -20.33
CA LEU A 20 -15.41 18.61 -20.14
C LEU A 20 -14.11 18.59 -19.33
N LEU A 21 -13.95 17.65 -18.38
CA LEU A 21 -12.96 17.59 -17.27
C LEU A 21 -13.61 18.14 -15.98
N VAL A 22 -14.10 17.32 -15.05
CA VAL A 22 -13.32 16.36 -14.24
C VAL A 22 -14.18 15.14 -13.91
N ALA A 23 -13.90 13.99 -14.53
CA ALA A 23 -14.28 12.68 -14.02
C ALA A 23 -13.09 12.16 -13.19
N GLY A 24 -13.02 12.60 -11.92
CA GLY A 24 -12.02 12.15 -10.96
C GLY A 24 -12.50 10.93 -10.18
N SER A 25 -12.63 9.76 -10.82
CA SER A 25 -12.75 8.50 -10.09
C SER A 25 -11.35 7.94 -9.81
N ALA A 26 -10.63 8.57 -8.88
CA ALA A 26 -9.45 7.98 -8.28
C ALA A 26 -9.87 7.12 -7.07
N VAL A 27 -10.64 6.06 -7.31
CA VAL A 27 -10.62 4.91 -6.39
C VAL A 27 -9.39 4.12 -6.76
N HIS A 28 -8.26 4.48 -6.15
CA HIS A 28 -7.09 3.62 -6.09
C HIS A 28 -7.48 2.47 -5.17
N ALA A 29 -8.14 1.45 -5.74
CA ALA A 29 -8.30 0.18 -5.07
C ALA A 29 -6.89 -0.37 -4.85
N ALA A 30 -6.34 -0.13 -3.66
CA ALA A 30 -5.19 -0.84 -3.17
C ALA A 30 -5.61 -2.32 -3.10
N GLY A 31 -5.37 -3.04 -4.20
CA GLY A 31 -5.55 -4.48 -4.23
C GLY A 31 -4.70 -5.05 -3.11
N ASP A 32 -5.36 -5.73 -2.18
CA ASP A 32 -4.74 -6.52 -1.12
C ASP A 32 -3.94 -7.63 -1.81
N GLN A 33 -2.67 -7.33 -2.13
CA GLN A 33 -1.75 -8.33 -2.65
C GLN A 33 -1.53 -9.31 -1.50
N LYS A 34 -2.24 -10.43 -1.58
CA LYS A 34 -2.21 -11.49 -0.58
C LYS A 34 -0.76 -11.82 -0.24
N ARG A 35 -0.45 -11.83 1.06
CA ARG A 35 0.82 -12.32 1.58
C ARG A 35 1.13 -13.71 1.01
N HIS A 36 2.40 -14.00 0.79
CA HIS A 36 2.78 -15.34 0.38
C HIS A 36 2.42 -16.33 1.50
N PRO A 37 1.91 -17.53 1.16
CA PRO A 37 1.65 -18.55 2.16
C PRO A 37 2.95 -18.96 2.86
N VAL A 38 2.85 -19.43 4.10
CA VAL A 38 4.00 -19.98 4.82
C VAL A 38 4.43 -21.28 4.13
N ASN A 39 5.73 -21.43 3.88
CA ASN A 39 6.29 -22.67 3.38
C ASN A 39 7.33 -23.22 4.38
N CYS A 40 7.00 -24.32 5.04
CA CYS A 40 7.88 -24.89 6.05
C CYS A 40 9.15 -25.55 5.48
N SER A 41 9.20 -25.86 4.19
CA SER A 41 10.44 -26.34 3.56
C SER A 41 11.50 -25.25 3.43
N THR A 42 11.10 -23.97 3.51
CA THR A 42 11.99 -22.80 3.39
C THR A 42 12.09 -21.97 4.67
N ALA A 43 11.46 -22.41 5.77
CA ALA A 43 11.28 -21.61 6.99
C ALA A 43 12.59 -21.00 7.52
N GLU A 44 13.68 -21.78 7.57
CA GLU A 44 14.97 -21.26 8.03
C GLU A 44 15.52 -20.15 7.11
N GLY A 45 15.35 -20.31 5.80
CA GLY A 45 15.74 -19.29 4.82
C GLY A 45 14.90 -18.03 4.95
N ASP A 46 13.60 -18.19 5.12
CA ASP A 46 12.66 -17.09 5.30
C ASP A 46 12.97 -16.31 6.59
N LEU A 47 13.24 -17.00 7.70
CA LEU A 47 13.63 -16.38 8.96
C LEU A 47 14.97 -15.63 8.86
N ARG A 48 15.95 -16.18 8.13
CA ARG A 48 17.22 -15.47 7.87
C ARG A 48 17.00 -14.22 7.04
N ALA A 49 16.19 -14.30 5.99
CA ALA A 49 15.86 -13.15 5.14
C ALA A 49 15.13 -12.07 5.95
N ILE A 50 14.15 -12.44 6.75
CA ILE A 50 13.42 -11.53 7.65
C ILE A 50 14.37 -10.86 8.66
N ALA A 51 15.28 -11.62 9.28
CA ALA A 51 16.22 -11.07 10.24
C ALA A 51 17.21 -10.08 9.62
N ALA A 52 17.77 -10.42 8.45
CA ALA A 52 18.66 -9.55 7.70
C ALA A 52 17.95 -8.26 7.27
N GLU A 53 16.71 -8.40 6.81
CA GLU A 53 15.89 -7.27 6.37
C GLU A 53 15.42 -6.40 7.54
N LYS A 54 15.06 -6.98 8.68
CA LYS A 54 14.74 -6.21 9.90
C LYS A 54 15.93 -5.37 10.33
N LYS A 55 17.12 -5.99 10.42
CA LYS A 55 18.34 -5.26 10.74
C LYS A 55 18.62 -4.14 9.73
N HIS A 56 18.43 -4.41 8.45
CA HIS A 56 18.58 -3.40 7.40
C HIS A 56 17.55 -2.26 7.55
N ALA A 57 16.28 -2.56 7.81
CA ALA A 57 15.22 -1.57 8.00
C ALA A 57 15.42 -0.74 9.28
N GLU A 58 15.95 -1.34 10.34
CA GLU A 58 16.32 -0.65 11.57
C GLU A 58 17.54 0.27 11.36
N ASP A 59 18.55 -0.20 10.62
CA ASP A 59 19.78 0.55 10.35
C ASP A 59 19.61 1.62 9.24
N GLN A 60 18.63 1.47 8.33
CA GLN A 60 18.49 2.22 7.08
C GLN A 60 17.03 2.64 6.80
N GLN A 61 16.38 3.36 7.72
CA GLN A 61 15.02 3.89 7.50
C GLN A 61 14.91 4.96 6.38
N ALA A 62 16.02 5.33 5.72
CA ALA A 62 16.10 6.52 4.87
C ALA A 62 16.53 6.26 3.41
N GLU A 63 17.06 5.09 3.09
CA GLU A 63 17.52 4.79 1.73
C GLU A 63 16.29 4.45 0.88
N SER A 64 15.81 5.42 0.08
CA SER A 64 14.62 5.32 -0.80
C SER A 64 14.83 4.38 -1.99
N VAL A 65 15.44 3.22 -1.76
CA VAL A 65 15.69 2.22 -2.77
C VAL A 65 14.43 1.38 -2.91
N VAL A 66 13.86 1.40 -4.12
CA VAL A 66 12.75 0.53 -4.54
C VAL A 66 13.27 -0.90 -4.59
N ALA A 67 13.46 -1.52 -3.43
CA ALA A 67 14.01 -2.85 -3.35
C ALA A 67 12.86 -3.86 -3.38
N ILE A 68 12.84 -4.71 -4.41
CA ILE A 68 12.17 -6.00 -4.30
C ILE A 68 13.01 -6.79 -3.31
N THR A 69 12.63 -6.75 -2.05
CA THR A 69 13.36 -7.47 -1.01
C THR A 69 12.73 -8.84 -0.78
N PRO A 70 13.55 -9.84 -0.41
CA PRO A 70 13.03 -11.17 -0.12
C PRO A 70 11.94 -11.18 0.96
N ALA A 71 12.09 -10.43 2.07
CA ALA A 71 11.08 -10.41 3.11
C ALA A 71 9.89 -9.49 2.78
N GLY A 72 10.12 -8.42 2.01
CA GLY A 72 9.04 -7.65 1.39
C GLY A 72 8.12 -8.52 0.53
N ALA A 73 8.69 -9.42 -0.27
CA ALA A 73 7.91 -10.38 -1.05
C ALA A 73 7.04 -11.29 -0.15
N LEU A 74 7.57 -11.81 0.96
CA LEU A 74 6.80 -12.61 1.93
C LEU A 74 5.56 -11.85 2.45
N LEU A 75 5.68 -10.53 2.59
CA LEU A 75 4.62 -9.64 3.03
C LEU A 75 3.67 -9.18 1.89
N GLY A 76 3.80 -9.71 0.66
CA GLY A 76 3.01 -9.25 -0.48
C GLY A 76 3.43 -7.87 -0.99
N LEU A 77 4.55 -7.36 -0.52
CA LEU A 77 5.18 -6.11 -0.93
C LEU A 77 6.11 -6.35 -2.12
N ILE A 78 5.59 -7.09 -3.10
CA ILE A 78 6.19 -7.21 -4.44
C ILE A 78 6.16 -5.78 -5.00
N SER A 79 7.34 -5.17 -5.09
CA SER A 79 7.56 -3.72 -5.20
C SER A 79 6.93 -3.07 -6.43
N GLY A 80 6.70 -1.74 -6.36
CA GLY A 80 6.40 -0.91 -7.53
C GLY A 80 5.51 0.32 -7.26
N THR A 81 4.72 0.33 -6.18
CA THR A 81 3.79 1.43 -5.89
C THR A 81 4.30 2.35 -4.77
N GLU A 82 3.98 3.63 -4.89
CA GLU A 82 4.39 4.68 -3.93
C GLU A 82 3.86 4.39 -2.51
N GLN A 83 2.60 3.96 -2.37
CA GLN A 83 2.03 3.53 -1.09
C GLN A 83 2.81 2.39 -0.43
N LYS A 84 3.28 1.39 -1.19
CA LYS A 84 4.05 0.27 -0.62
C LYS A 84 5.44 0.72 -0.19
N ARG A 85 6.05 1.66 -0.92
CA ARG A 85 7.30 2.30 -0.50
C ARG A 85 7.13 3.01 0.84
N LEU A 86 6.08 3.83 0.98
CA LEU A 86 5.80 4.54 2.24
C LEU A 86 5.60 3.58 3.41
N GLN A 87 4.96 2.42 3.17
CA GLN A 87 4.81 1.39 4.20
C GLN A 87 6.13 0.72 4.62
N MET A 88 7.13 0.65 3.73
CA MET A 88 8.45 0.11 4.06
C MET A 88 9.31 1.13 4.82
N LEU A 89 9.10 2.42 4.56
CA LEU A 89 9.77 3.52 5.26
C LEU A 89 9.16 3.83 6.63
N SER A 90 7.99 3.26 6.95
CA SER A 90 7.37 3.42 8.26
C SER A 90 7.86 2.36 9.25
N GLY A 91 7.77 2.64 10.55
CA GLY A 91 8.05 1.66 11.60
C GLY A 91 7.12 0.43 11.55
N ASP A 92 5.98 0.50 10.85
CA ASP A 92 5.06 -0.62 10.68
C ASP A 92 5.67 -1.76 9.87
N TYR A 93 6.68 -1.48 9.04
CA TYR A 93 7.36 -2.50 8.27
C TYR A 93 8.06 -3.53 9.15
N VAL A 94 8.84 -3.04 10.12
CA VAL A 94 9.55 -3.88 11.10
C VAL A 94 8.56 -4.72 11.89
N LYS A 95 7.42 -4.14 12.29
CA LYS A 95 6.36 -4.87 12.97
C LYS A 95 5.80 -6.02 12.12
N LYS A 96 5.54 -5.77 10.84
CA LYS A 96 5.05 -6.80 9.91
C LYS A 96 6.09 -7.91 9.69
N LEU A 97 7.37 -7.59 9.71
CA LEU A 97 8.46 -8.59 9.65
C LEU A 97 8.47 -9.48 10.90
N ASP A 98 8.32 -8.89 12.09
CA ASP A 98 8.22 -9.64 13.36
C ASP A 98 6.98 -10.53 13.39
N ASP A 99 5.82 -9.98 13.02
CA ASP A 99 4.55 -10.73 12.96
C ASP A 99 4.67 -11.92 11.99
N ARG A 100 5.36 -11.72 10.85
CA ARG A 100 5.59 -12.78 9.88
C ARG A 100 6.57 -13.84 10.38
N ALA A 101 7.63 -13.44 11.07
CA ALA A 101 8.55 -14.39 11.71
C ALA A 101 7.81 -15.24 12.74
N ALA A 102 6.98 -14.62 13.59
CA ALA A 102 6.16 -15.32 14.57
C ALA A 102 5.18 -16.30 13.91
N GLU A 103 4.53 -15.90 12.80
CA GLU A 103 3.65 -16.76 12.01
C GLU A 103 4.40 -18.01 11.48
N ILE A 104 5.59 -17.83 10.89
CA ILE A 104 6.41 -18.93 10.38
C ILE A 104 6.83 -19.87 11.52
N LYS A 105 7.28 -19.32 12.65
CA LYS A 105 7.66 -20.10 13.83
C LYS A 105 6.51 -20.94 14.36
N ALA A 106 5.33 -20.34 14.49
CA ALA A 106 4.13 -21.01 14.99
C ALA A 106 3.63 -22.11 14.04
N GLN A 107 3.60 -21.86 12.72
CA GLN A 107 3.08 -22.82 11.75
C GLN A 107 4.06 -23.96 11.44
N CYS A 108 5.36 -23.67 11.43
CA CYS A 108 6.39 -24.66 11.08
C CYS A 108 7.05 -25.32 12.29
N ASN A 109 6.65 -24.93 13.51
CA ASN A 109 7.19 -25.45 14.77
C ASN A 109 8.72 -25.32 14.86
N VAL A 110 9.24 -24.16 14.45
CA VAL A 110 10.65 -23.77 14.51
C VAL A 110 10.79 -22.60 15.47
N ASN A 111 11.84 -22.59 16.31
CA ASN A 111 12.01 -21.58 17.37
C ASN A 111 13.28 -20.75 17.18
#